data_AF-A0A950W157-F1
#
_entry.id   AF-A0A950W157-F1
#
_cell.length_a   1.000
_cell.length_b   1.000
_cell.length_c   1.000
_cell.angle_alpha   90.00
_cell.angle_beta   90.00
_cell.angle_gamma   90.00
#
_symmetry.space_group_name_H-M   'P 1'
#
loop_
_entity.id
_entity.type
_entity.pdbx_description
1 polymer ?
#
loop_
_entity_poly.entity_id
_entity_poly.type
_entity_poly.pdbx_seq_one_letter_code
_entity_poly.pdbx_strand_id
1 'polypeptide(L)'
;MTDTLAIAAAQGEAAGLLESDLGPALPKTIGSQSVPAAAGGETDPDSMQAQGNAAAGDTSSASASLAGTTVQMGAAGGLVFDITYDSSVSSAPAGFTAAIADVVNYYRSVFSDPVTINLDVGWGEVGGQTLASGALGESETNLGLFSYSQVKAALTADAKSADDTSAVHSLPGTDPTGGGSFVLATAEAKALGLGANVAVDGYVGFSSGAAYTFDPNNRAVAGAYDFIGVAEHEISEVMGRIALLGTPLSGLSHTYTALDLFRYASPGSRQLAAGHPAYFSLDGGNTGLNFNTAASGDAGDWASGDGNDSYNAFVSAGVAEPVTANDLRVMDAIGWDLSTAKIDTPAVV
;
A
#
# COMPACT_ATOMS: atom_id res chain seq x y z
N MET A 1 -21.81 17.00 4.46
CA MET A 1 -21.07 17.78 5.45
C MET A 1 -19.67 17.23 5.41
N THR A 2 -18.78 17.97 4.78
CA THR A 2 -17.33 17.77 4.77
C THR A 2 -16.83 17.91 6.20
N ASP A 3 -16.33 16.82 6.78
CA ASP A 3 -15.61 16.88 8.06
C ASP A 3 -14.12 16.87 7.75
N THR A 4 -13.64 18.06 7.40
CA THR A 4 -12.22 18.41 7.30
C THR A 4 -11.60 18.36 8.70
N LEU A 5 -10.79 17.35 8.99
CA LEU A 5 -9.75 17.48 10.01
C LEU A 5 -8.53 18.12 9.37
N ALA A 6 -8.64 19.43 9.19
CA ALA A 6 -7.57 20.27 8.68
C ALA A 6 -6.63 20.72 9.81
N ILE A 7 -5.36 20.37 9.64
CA ILE A 7 -4.17 21.21 9.86
C ILE A 7 -3.73 21.43 11.31
N ALA A 8 -2.56 20.86 11.62
CA ALA A 8 -1.53 21.57 12.36
C ALA A 8 -0.25 21.54 11.52
N ALA A 9 0.17 22.72 11.03
CA ALA A 9 1.48 22.90 10.43
C ALA A 9 2.56 22.60 11.47
N ALA A 10 3.34 21.55 11.28
CA ALA A 10 4.55 21.33 12.07
C ALA A 10 5.73 22.02 11.36
N GLN A 11 6.19 23.11 11.96
CA GLN A 11 7.52 23.65 11.71
C GLN A 11 8.55 22.61 12.18
N GLY A 12 9.27 21.99 11.24
CA GLY A 12 10.48 21.21 11.53
C GLY A 12 10.56 19.87 10.78
N GLU A 13 11.29 19.87 9.66
CA GLU A 13 11.96 18.76 8.92
C GLU A 13 11.29 17.39 8.67
N ALA A 14 10.15 17.05 9.28
CA ALA A 14 9.39 15.83 9.02
C ALA A 14 8.07 16.15 8.30
N ALA A 15 7.76 15.41 7.24
CA ALA A 15 6.48 15.50 6.52
C ALA A 15 5.65 14.24 6.81
N GLY A 16 4.35 14.44 7.03
CA GLY A 16 3.41 13.31 7.11
C GLY A 16 3.12 12.78 5.72
N LEU A 17 3.02 11.46 5.62
CA LEU A 17 2.29 10.81 4.54
C LEU A 17 0.81 10.98 4.97
N LEU A 18 0.13 11.91 4.30
CA LEU A 18 -1.19 12.36 4.71
C LEU A 18 -2.20 11.66 3.83
N GLU A 19 -3.20 11.00 4.40
CA GLU A 19 -4.31 10.52 3.59
C GLU A 19 -5.39 11.60 3.43
N SER A 20 -5.93 11.70 2.22
CA SER A 20 -7.36 11.95 2.05
C SER A 20 -8.04 10.62 1.75
N ASP A 21 -8.20 9.78 2.78
CA ASP A 21 -8.81 8.44 2.66
C ASP A 21 -10.25 8.47 2.08
N LEU A 22 -10.79 9.67 1.85
CA LEU A 22 -12.08 9.91 1.23
C LEU A 22 -12.00 11.16 0.34
N GLY A 23 -11.55 11.01 -0.91
CA GLY A 23 -11.95 11.91 -1.98
C GLY A 23 -13.48 12.14 -1.91
N PRO A 24 -14.00 13.35 -2.22
CA PRO A 24 -15.42 13.66 -2.04
C PRO A 24 -16.30 13.03 -3.14
N ALA A 25 -16.16 11.73 -3.42
CA ALA A 25 -17.16 10.87 -4.02
C ALA A 25 -16.56 9.47 -4.23
N LEU A 26 -16.68 8.59 -3.24
CA LEU A 26 -16.70 7.15 -3.53
C LEU A 26 -17.72 6.92 -4.67
N PRO A 27 -17.39 6.15 -5.73
CA PRO A 27 -18.42 5.63 -6.60
C PRO A 27 -19.43 4.92 -5.70
N LYS A 28 -20.70 5.25 -5.92
CA LYS A 28 -21.90 5.01 -5.10
C LYS A 28 -22.22 3.53 -4.80
N THR A 29 -21.28 2.61 -4.96
CA THR A 29 -21.54 1.18 -4.99
C THR A 29 -20.42 0.45 -4.27
N ILE A 30 -20.66 0.11 -2.99
CA ILE A 30 -20.07 -1.10 -2.41
C ILE A 30 -20.57 -2.24 -3.29
N GLY A 31 -19.71 -2.77 -4.14
CA GLY A 31 -20.07 -3.82 -5.09
C GLY A 31 -20.38 -5.11 -4.35
N SER A 32 -21.66 -5.37 -4.05
CA SER A 32 -22.12 -6.77 -4.13
C SER A 32 -21.99 -7.17 -5.60
N GLN A 33 -21.50 -8.36 -5.97
CA GLN A 33 -22.07 -9.24 -7.03
C GLN A 33 -21.20 -10.46 -7.39
N SER A 34 -21.91 -11.47 -7.89
CA SER A 34 -21.51 -12.80 -8.37
C SER A 34 -20.82 -12.81 -9.75
N VAL A 35 -19.98 -13.83 -9.97
CA VAL A 35 -19.09 -14.06 -11.12
C VAL A 35 -19.82 -14.58 -12.37
N PRO A 36 -19.50 -14.05 -13.57
CA PRO A 36 -19.07 -14.93 -14.66
C PRO A 36 -17.89 -14.37 -15.50
N ALA A 37 -17.23 -15.30 -16.20
CA ALA A 37 -15.95 -15.15 -16.91
C ALA A 37 -16.04 -14.51 -18.31
N ALA A 38 -14.97 -13.84 -18.76
CA ALA A 38 -14.04 -14.31 -19.81
C ALA A 38 -13.33 -13.20 -20.65
N ALA A 39 -12.03 -13.42 -20.87
CA ALA A 39 -11.25 -13.43 -22.13
C ALA A 39 -10.83 -12.15 -22.91
N GLY A 40 -9.51 -12.11 -23.18
CA GLY A 40 -8.83 -11.50 -24.34
C GLY A 40 -7.94 -10.30 -23.95
N GLY A 41 -6.70 -10.13 -24.39
CA GLY A 41 -5.77 -10.88 -25.24
C GLY A 41 -4.41 -10.16 -25.16
N GLU A 42 -3.32 -10.91 -25.03
CA GLU A 42 -2.00 -10.42 -24.62
C GLU A 42 -1.17 -9.85 -25.79
N THR A 43 -0.43 -8.77 -25.52
CA THR A 43 0.80 -8.43 -26.24
C THR A 43 1.95 -8.38 -25.23
N ASP A 44 2.85 -9.35 -25.34
CA ASP A 44 4.08 -9.50 -24.59
C ASP A 44 5.21 -8.63 -25.19
N PRO A 45 5.95 -7.85 -24.38
CA PRO A 45 7.33 -7.59 -24.70
C PRO A 45 8.26 -7.77 -23.49
N ASP A 46 8.82 -8.95 -23.38
CA ASP A 46 10.07 -9.28 -22.68
C ASP A 46 11.29 -8.58 -23.34
N SER A 47 11.28 -7.24 -23.38
CA SER A 47 12.38 -6.44 -23.94
C SER A 47 12.61 -5.12 -23.21
N MET A 48 12.80 -5.14 -21.91
CA MET A 48 13.44 -4.04 -21.19
C MET A 48 14.35 -4.55 -20.06
N GLN A 49 15.41 -5.27 -20.42
CA GLN A 49 16.66 -5.30 -19.64
C GLN A 49 17.80 -5.95 -20.44
N ALA A 50 18.64 -5.14 -21.09
CA ALA A 50 20.03 -5.51 -21.37
C ALA A 50 20.90 -4.26 -21.64
N GLN A 51 21.84 -4.06 -20.71
CA GLN A 51 23.17 -3.46 -20.87
C GLN A 51 23.32 -1.95 -20.75
N GLY A 52 23.72 -1.55 -19.54
CA GLY A 52 24.74 -0.53 -19.37
C GLY A 52 26.10 -1.06 -19.87
N ASN A 53 26.68 -0.38 -20.86
CA ASN A 53 28.11 -0.16 -20.96
C ASN A 53 28.36 1.04 -21.90
N ALA A 54 29.07 2.05 -21.40
CA ALA A 54 29.26 3.34 -22.07
C ALA A 54 30.05 3.23 -23.39
N ALA A 55 29.53 3.89 -24.43
CA ALA A 55 30.31 4.48 -25.51
C ALA A 55 29.55 5.68 -26.10
N ALA A 56 30.23 6.81 -26.24
CA ALA A 56 29.69 8.07 -26.71
C ALA A 56 29.04 7.94 -28.10
N GLY A 57 27.80 8.41 -28.21
CA GLY A 57 27.05 8.50 -29.46
C GLY A 57 25.73 9.23 -29.22
N ASP A 58 25.71 10.50 -29.58
CA ASP A 58 24.52 11.36 -29.60
C ASP A 58 23.40 10.71 -30.43
N THR A 59 22.40 10.18 -29.73
CA THR A 59 21.07 9.90 -30.27
C THR A 59 20.05 10.37 -29.25
N SER A 60 19.40 11.48 -29.56
CA SER A 60 18.23 11.97 -28.84
C SER A 60 17.07 10.97 -28.99
N SER A 61 17.02 9.93 -28.17
CA SER A 61 15.80 9.16 -27.97
C SER A 61 14.91 9.98 -27.04
N ALA A 62 14.00 10.77 -27.63
CA ALA A 62 12.92 11.38 -26.85
C ALA A 62 12.12 10.23 -26.19
N SER A 63 12.22 10.08 -24.87
CA SER A 63 11.35 9.18 -24.13
C SER A 63 9.91 9.64 -24.36
N ALA A 64 9.10 8.79 -25.00
CA ALA A 64 7.67 9.06 -25.14
C ALA A 64 7.06 9.16 -23.74
N SER A 65 6.24 10.19 -23.50
CA SER A 65 5.50 10.30 -22.24
C SER A 65 4.53 9.13 -22.12
N LEU A 66 4.48 8.49 -20.95
CA LEU A 66 3.52 7.43 -20.64
C LEU A 66 2.16 7.99 -20.20
N ALA A 67 1.98 9.31 -20.15
CA ALA A 67 0.74 9.94 -19.72
C ALA A 67 -0.46 9.50 -20.57
N GLY A 68 -1.54 9.10 -19.90
CA GLY A 68 -2.75 8.55 -20.51
C GLY A 68 -2.58 7.15 -21.10
N THR A 69 -1.55 6.40 -20.69
CA THR A 69 -1.31 5.02 -21.16
C THR A 69 -1.31 4.04 -20.00
N THR A 70 -1.71 2.79 -20.29
CA THR A 70 -1.61 1.67 -19.35
C THR A 70 -0.40 0.80 -19.72
N VAL A 71 0.43 0.49 -18.73
CA VAL A 71 1.61 -0.37 -18.84
C VAL A 71 1.44 -1.56 -17.92
N GLN A 72 1.37 -2.76 -18.51
CA GLN A 72 1.40 -4.00 -17.74
C GLN A 72 2.84 -4.33 -17.36
N MET A 73 3.08 -4.54 -16.08
CA MET A 73 4.33 -5.03 -15.51
C MET A 73 4.02 -6.32 -14.77
N GLY A 74 4.38 -7.44 -15.37
CA GLY A 74 3.88 -8.73 -14.91
C GLY A 74 4.27 -9.85 -15.83
N ALA A 75 4.26 -11.07 -15.30
CA ALA A 75 4.08 -12.25 -16.12
C ALA A 75 3.01 -13.13 -15.46
N ALA A 76 2.25 -13.86 -16.27
CA ALA A 76 1.22 -14.76 -15.77
C ALA A 76 1.82 -15.80 -14.80
N GLY A 77 1.17 -15.98 -13.65
CA GLY A 77 1.61 -16.92 -12.60
C GLY A 77 2.37 -16.29 -11.43
N GLY A 78 2.53 -14.96 -11.40
CA GLY A 78 2.95 -14.21 -10.22
C GLY A 78 2.24 -12.85 -10.18
N LEU A 79 2.69 -11.94 -9.31
CA LEU A 79 2.08 -10.63 -9.16
C LEU A 79 2.26 -9.78 -10.43
N VAL A 80 1.15 -9.23 -10.91
CA VAL A 80 1.07 -8.34 -12.07
C VAL A 80 0.51 -6.99 -11.65
N PHE A 81 1.04 -5.92 -12.22
CA PHE A 81 0.47 -4.59 -12.10
C PHE A 81 0.09 -4.08 -13.49
N ASP A 82 -1.15 -3.63 -13.64
CA ASP A 82 -1.59 -2.81 -14.77
C ASP A 82 -1.59 -1.36 -14.32
N ILE A 83 -0.51 -0.63 -14.66
CA ILE A 83 -0.36 0.78 -14.26
C ILE A 83 -0.94 1.69 -15.33
N THR A 84 -1.98 2.43 -14.98
CA THR A 84 -2.46 3.55 -15.78
C THR A 84 -1.82 4.84 -15.30
N TYR A 85 -0.97 5.43 -16.13
CA TYR A 85 -0.40 6.73 -15.81
C TYR A 85 -1.38 7.81 -16.23
N ASP A 86 -1.81 8.61 -15.26
CA ASP A 86 -2.76 9.69 -15.50
C ASP A 86 -2.20 10.77 -16.44
N SER A 87 -3.08 11.58 -17.01
CA SER A 87 -2.65 12.66 -17.90
C SER A 87 -1.73 13.70 -17.21
N SER A 88 -1.86 13.83 -15.88
CA SER A 88 -1.01 14.69 -15.04
C SER A 88 0.48 14.30 -15.08
N VAL A 89 0.78 13.01 -15.33
CA VAL A 89 2.15 12.47 -15.43
C VAL A 89 2.93 13.09 -16.59
N SER A 90 2.25 13.72 -17.56
CA SER A 90 2.91 14.50 -18.61
C SER A 90 3.76 15.67 -18.06
N SER A 91 3.47 16.12 -16.84
CA SER A 91 4.21 17.18 -16.13
C SER A 91 5.17 16.64 -15.06
N ALA A 92 5.29 15.32 -14.92
CA ALA A 92 6.17 14.70 -13.94
C ALA A 92 7.65 14.87 -14.31
N PRO A 93 8.56 14.99 -13.32
CA PRO A 93 10.00 15.06 -13.56
C PRO A 93 10.54 13.81 -14.27
N ALA A 94 11.66 13.99 -14.96
CA ALA A 94 12.42 12.86 -15.48
C ALA A 94 12.82 11.92 -14.33
N GLY A 95 12.58 10.62 -14.52
CA GLY A 95 12.83 9.60 -13.50
C GLY A 95 11.58 9.13 -12.75
N PHE A 96 10.49 9.91 -12.71
CA PHE A 96 9.27 9.55 -12.00
C PHE A 96 8.70 8.19 -12.41
N THR A 97 8.45 7.98 -13.70
CA THR A 97 7.88 6.70 -14.18
C THR A 97 8.85 5.52 -14.04
N ALA A 98 10.16 5.77 -14.12
CA ALA A 98 11.18 4.74 -13.89
C ALA A 98 11.22 4.33 -12.41
N ALA A 99 11.11 5.29 -11.48
CA ALA A 99 11.06 5.00 -10.06
C ALA A 99 9.78 4.23 -9.67
N ILE A 100 8.62 4.56 -10.26
CA ILE A 100 7.40 3.75 -10.10
C ILE A 100 7.61 2.31 -10.62
N ALA A 101 8.24 2.16 -11.77
CA ALA A 101 8.57 0.84 -12.30
C ALA A 101 9.53 0.07 -11.38
N ASP A 102 10.50 0.73 -10.75
CA ASP A 102 11.40 0.12 -9.78
C ASP A 102 10.65 -0.40 -8.54
N VAL A 103 9.71 0.38 -7.98
CA VAL A 103 8.87 -0.04 -6.85
C VAL A 103 8.01 -1.26 -7.21
N VAL A 104 7.35 -1.22 -8.36
CA VAL A 104 6.50 -2.33 -8.78
C VAL A 104 7.31 -3.58 -9.11
N ASN A 105 8.49 -3.43 -9.72
CA ASN A 105 9.39 -4.56 -9.93
C ASN A 105 9.91 -5.12 -8.60
N TYR A 106 10.15 -4.29 -7.59
CA TYR A 106 10.44 -4.74 -6.24
C TYR A 106 9.29 -5.58 -5.68
N TYR A 107 8.06 -5.06 -5.65
CA TYR A 107 6.90 -5.79 -5.10
C TYR A 107 6.64 -7.13 -5.79
N ARG A 108 6.73 -7.16 -7.13
CA ARG A 108 6.59 -8.39 -7.90
C ARG A 108 7.71 -9.40 -7.69
N SER A 109 8.88 -8.96 -7.20
CA SER A 109 9.97 -9.85 -6.84
C SER A 109 9.81 -10.46 -5.44
N VAL A 110 9.12 -9.74 -4.54
CA VAL A 110 8.94 -10.17 -3.14
C VAL A 110 7.62 -10.92 -2.91
N PHE A 111 6.56 -10.64 -3.67
CA PHE A 111 5.27 -11.33 -3.56
C PHE A 111 5.01 -12.28 -4.73
N SER A 112 4.23 -13.33 -4.48
CA SER A 112 4.02 -14.43 -5.43
C SER A 112 2.56 -14.68 -5.81
N ASP A 113 1.63 -13.91 -5.26
CA ASP A 113 0.21 -13.96 -5.55
C ASP A 113 -0.07 -13.81 -7.05
N PRO A 114 -0.73 -14.78 -7.70
CA PRO A 114 -0.97 -14.74 -9.14
C PRO A 114 -2.18 -13.86 -9.48
N VAL A 115 -2.13 -12.59 -9.09
CA VAL A 115 -3.20 -11.60 -9.26
C VAL A 115 -2.70 -10.37 -10.02
N THR A 116 -3.63 -9.64 -10.61
CA THR A 116 -3.37 -8.34 -11.24
C THR A 116 -3.91 -7.20 -10.38
N ILE A 117 -3.04 -6.26 -10.02
CA ILE A 117 -3.39 -4.98 -9.40
C ILE A 117 -3.52 -3.93 -10.50
N ASN A 118 -4.72 -3.37 -10.66
CA ASN A 118 -5.01 -2.26 -11.55
C ASN A 118 -4.75 -0.96 -10.78
N LEU A 119 -3.61 -0.32 -11.03
CA LEU A 119 -3.16 0.86 -10.28
C LEU A 119 -3.19 2.09 -11.17
N ASP A 120 -3.78 3.17 -10.68
CA ASP A 120 -3.70 4.47 -11.34
C ASP A 120 -2.66 5.36 -10.64
N VAL A 121 -1.87 6.10 -11.42
CA VAL A 121 -0.72 6.87 -10.92
C VAL A 121 -0.76 8.30 -11.42
N GLY A 122 -0.91 9.25 -10.50
CA GLY A 122 -0.96 10.70 -10.75
C GLY A 122 0.28 11.47 -10.31
N TRP A 123 0.44 12.68 -10.86
CA TRP A 123 1.48 13.65 -10.47
C TRP A 123 0.88 15.02 -10.14
N GLY A 124 1.02 15.44 -8.89
CA GLY A 124 0.35 16.63 -8.34
C GLY A 124 -1.14 16.43 -8.05
N GLU A 125 -1.63 15.19 -8.21
CA GLU A 125 -3.00 14.76 -7.94
C GLU A 125 -3.04 13.29 -7.52
N VAL A 126 -4.16 12.87 -6.93
CA VAL A 126 -4.55 11.46 -6.76
C VAL A 126 -5.99 11.32 -7.28
N GLY A 127 -6.24 10.43 -8.24
CA GLY A 127 -7.60 10.15 -8.75
C GLY A 127 -8.40 11.38 -9.25
N GLY A 128 -7.76 12.40 -9.82
CA GLY A 128 -8.43 13.64 -10.21
C GLY A 128 -8.55 14.69 -9.10
N GLN A 129 -8.11 14.41 -7.87
CA GLN A 129 -8.18 15.29 -6.70
C GLN A 129 -6.82 15.91 -6.36
N THR A 130 -6.85 17.09 -5.75
CA THR A 130 -5.62 17.73 -5.22
C THR A 130 -5.21 17.06 -3.92
N LEU A 131 -3.92 16.77 -3.77
CA LEU A 131 -3.38 16.24 -2.52
C LEU A 131 -3.60 17.18 -1.34
N ALA A 132 -3.72 16.63 -0.14
CA ALA A 132 -3.71 17.37 1.11
C ALA A 132 -2.43 18.21 1.24
N SER A 133 -2.60 19.35 1.90
CA SER A 133 -1.51 20.31 2.08
C SER A 133 -0.36 19.70 2.90
N GLY A 134 0.79 19.50 2.26
CA GLY A 134 2.00 18.99 2.90
C GLY A 134 2.23 17.49 2.70
N ALA A 135 1.31 16.79 2.03
CA ALA A 135 1.48 15.39 1.66
C ALA A 135 2.66 15.23 0.69
N LEU A 136 3.42 14.14 0.84
CA LEU A 136 4.42 13.72 -0.14
C LEU A 136 3.79 12.77 -1.18
N GLY A 137 3.04 11.79 -0.72
CA GLY A 137 2.17 10.95 -1.52
C GLY A 137 0.80 10.85 -0.86
N GLU A 138 -0.18 10.39 -1.63
CA GLU A 138 -1.48 9.94 -1.12
C GLU A 138 -1.96 8.73 -1.92
N SER A 139 -2.68 7.83 -1.26
CA SER A 139 -3.41 6.74 -1.90
C SER A 139 -4.93 6.94 -1.79
N GLU A 140 -5.68 6.42 -2.77
CA GLU A 140 -7.13 6.22 -2.68
C GLU A 140 -7.45 4.77 -3.06
N THR A 141 -8.11 4.03 -2.17
CA THR A 141 -8.28 2.58 -2.34
C THR A 141 -9.74 2.19 -2.58
N ASN A 142 -10.00 1.36 -3.60
CA ASN A 142 -11.33 0.77 -3.78
C ASN A 142 -11.50 -0.43 -2.84
N LEU A 143 -12.63 -0.44 -2.13
CA LEU A 143 -12.90 -1.37 -1.03
C LEU A 143 -14.04 -2.35 -1.33
N GLY A 144 -13.87 -3.59 -0.88
CA GLY A 144 -14.92 -4.63 -0.86
C GLY A 144 -15.48 -4.86 0.55
N LEU A 145 -16.77 -5.18 0.67
CA LEU A 145 -17.43 -5.44 1.96
C LEU A 145 -17.57 -6.94 2.25
N PHE A 146 -17.11 -7.34 3.42
CA PHE A 146 -17.06 -8.71 3.90
C PHE A 146 -17.51 -8.84 5.36
N SER A 147 -17.78 -10.06 5.79
CA SER A 147 -17.93 -10.40 7.21
C SER A 147 -16.61 -10.89 7.80
N TYR A 148 -16.46 -10.77 9.13
CA TYR A 148 -15.34 -11.35 9.85
C TYR A 148 -15.10 -12.84 9.50
N SER A 149 -16.17 -13.62 9.39
CA SER A 149 -16.04 -15.05 9.08
C SER A 149 -15.50 -15.31 7.67
N GLN A 150 -15.79 -14.43 6.70
CA GLN A 150 -15.23 -14.51 5.35
C GLN A 150 -13.75 -14.17 5.37
N VAL A 151 -13.37 -13.05 6.01
CA VAL A 151 -11.97 -12.61 6.13
C VAL A 151 -11.14 -13.67 6.84
N LYS A 152 -11.59 -14.16 8.01
CA LYS A 152 -10.89 -15.22 8.74
C LYS A 152 -10.74 -16.51 7.93
N ALA A 153 -11.79 -16.92 7.21
CA ALA A 153 -11.72 -18.12 6.37
C ALA A 153 -10.74 -17.95 5.22
N ALA A 154 -10.68 -16.76 4.60
CA ALA A 154 -9.74 -16.45 3.55
C ALA A 154 -8.30 -16.47 4.06
N LEU A 155 -7.97 -15.73 5.14
CA LEU A 155 -6.65 -15.76 5.78
C LEU A 155 -6.24 -17.20 6.18
N THR A 156 -7.18 -18.02 6.64
CA THR A 156 -6.90 -19.44 6.98
C THR A 156 -6.57 -20.28 5.76
N ALA A 157 -7.26 -20.07 4.63
CA ALA A 157 -6.99 -20.77 3.39
C ALA A 157 -5.70 -20.28 2.71
N ASP A 158 -5.39 -19.01 2.94
CA ASP A 158 -4.26 -18.33 2.38
C ASP A 158 -2.95 -18.66 3.09
N ALA A 159 -2.95 -18.95 4.39
CA ALA A 159 -1.75 -19.22 5.17
C ALA A 159 -0.69 -20.13 4.50
N LYS A 160 0.44 -19.54 4.06
CA LYS A 160 1.61 -20.21 3.46
C LYS A 160 2.87 -20.08 4.30
N SER A 161 2.91 -19.15 5.25
CA SER A 161 4.07 -18.85 6.06
C SER A 161 3.88 -19.20 7.55
N ALA A 162 4.96 -19.13 8.32
CA ALA A 162 4.91 -19.24 9.78
C ALA A 162 4.25 -18.02 10.44
N ASP A 163 4.40 -16.85 9.84
CA ASP A 163 3.75 -15.62 10.27
C ASP A 163 2.24 -15.71 10.01
N ASP A 164 1.80 -16.20 8.85
CA ASP A 164 0.37 -16.48 8.58
C ASP A 164 -0.21 -17.48 9.57
N THR A 165 0.53 -18.56 9.81
CA THR A 165 0.09 -19.59 10.75
C THR A 165 -0.13 -18.95 12.13
N SER A 166 0.79 -18.10 12.58
CA SER A 166 0.67 -17.39 13.86
C SER A 166 -0.51 -16.41 13.84
N ALA A 167 -0.61 -15.61 12.78
CA ALA A 167 -1.66 -14.64 12.54
C ALA A 167 -3.04 -15.30 12.66
N VAL A 168 -3.29 -16.37 11.92
CA VAL A 168 -4.54 -17.14 11.91
C VAL A 168 -4.84 -17.76 13.29
N HIS A 169 -3.82 -18.31 13.98
CA HIS A 169 -4.01 -18.84 15.33
C HIS A 169 -4.40 -17.76 16.35
N SER A 170 -3.97 -16.52 16.14
CA SER A 170 -4.34 -15.39 16.99
C SER A 170 -5.80 -14.94 16.82
N LEU A 171 -6.47 -15.32 15.72
CA LEU A 171 -7.82 -14.87 15.38
C LEU A 171 -8.90 -15.63 16.18
N PRO A 172 -9.80 -14.93 16.90
CA PRO A 172 -10.84 -15.57 17.71
C PRO A 172 -11.88 -16.34 16.87
N GLY A 173 -12.55 -17.32 17.47
CA GLY A 173 -13.61 -18.07 16.78
C GLY A 173 -14.84 -17.22 16.42
N THR A 174 -15.09 -16.17 17.20
CA THR A 174 -16.18 -15.21 17.00
C THR A 174 -15.62 -13.84 16.65
N ASP A 175 -16.44 -13.02 15.98
CA ASP A 175 -16.09 -11.65 15.61
C ASP A 175 -15.67 -10.81 16.84
N PRO A 176 -14.43 -10.30 16.89
CA PRO A 176 -13.93 -9.50 18.02
C PRO A 176 -14.45 -8.06 18.04
N THR A 177 -15.09 -7.60 16.96
CA THR A 177 -15.54 -6.21 16.79
C THR A 177 -16.95 -5.95 17.31
N GLY A 178 -17.66 -7.01 17.73
CA GLY A 178 -19.05 -6.90 18.17
C GLY A 178 -20.06 -6.71 17.04
N GLY A 179 -19.75 -7.18 15.82
CA GLY A 179 -20.63 -7.08 14.65
C GLY A 179 -20.28 -5.93 13.69
N GLY A 180 -19.03 -5.47 13.71
CA GLY A 180 -18.50 -4.51 12.75
C GLY A 180 -18.48 -5.04 11.32
N SER A 181 -18.43 -4.13 10.36
CA SER A 181 -18.28 -4.46 8.95
C SER A 181 -16.81 -4.56 8.59
N PHE A 182 -16.40 -5.62 7.88
CA PHE A 182 -15.04 -5.72 7.40
C PHE A 182 -14.96 -5.18 5.97
N VAL A 183 -14.04 -4.26 5.72
CA VAL A 183 -13.74 -3.77 4.38
C VAL A 183 -12.29 -4.02 4.06
N LEU A 184 -12.03 -4.60 2.90
CA LEU A 184 -10.70 -4.95 2.43
C LEU A 184 -10.41 -4.19 1.15
N ALA A 185 -9.13 -3.87 0.92
CA ALA A 185 -8.72 -3.36 -0.38
C ALA A 185 -9.08 -4.38 -1.46
N THR A 186 -9.48 -3.92 -2.64
CA THR A 186 -9.87 -4.84 -3.72
C THR A 186 -8.67 -5.64 -4.24
N ALA A 187 -7.45 -5.08 -4.19
CA ALA A 187 -6.20 -5.81 -4.43
C ALA A 187 -5.96 -6.91 -3.38
N GLU A 188 -6.08 -6.58 -2.09
CA GLU A 188 -5.98 -7.53 -0.96
C GLU A 188 -7.03 -8.66 -1.08
N ALA A 189 -8.28 -8.32 -1.42
CA ALA A 189 -9.34 -9.30 -1.60
C ALA A 189 -9.10 -10.23 -2.80
N LYS A 190 -8.38 -9.79 -3.84
CA LYS A 190 -7.93 -10.67 -4.93
C LYS A 190 -6.88 -11.66 -4.43
N ALA A 191 -5.87 -11.19 -3.69
CA ALA A 191 -4.81 -12.02 -3.14
C ALA A 191 -5.38 -13.13 -2.24
N LEU A 192 -6.28 -12.75 -1.32
CA LEU A 192 -7.02 -13.65 -0.44
C LEU A 192 -8.05 -14.57 -1.12
N GLY A 193 -8.20 -14.50 -2.44
CA GLY A 193 -9.14 -15.32 -3.20
C GLY A 193 -10.62 -15.04 -2.92
N LEU A 194 -10.94 -13.92 -2.26
CA LEU A 194 -12.31 -13.44 -2.02
C LEU A 194 -12.94 -12.87 -3.30
N GLY A 195 -12.09 -12.43 -4.23
CA GLY A 195 -12.45 -11.92 -5.54
C GLY A 195 -12.97 -10.49 -5.49
N ALA A 196 -12.39 -9.64 -6.34
CA ALA A 196 -12.87 -8.29 -6.61
C ALA A 196 -12.59 -7.96 -8.07
N ASN A 197 -13.64 -7.78 -8.87
CA ASN A 197 -13.51 -7.35 -10.26
C ASN A 197 -13.90 -5.87 -10.37
N VAL A 198 -12.94 -5.02 -10.08
CA VAL A 198 -13.03 -3.57 -10.25
C VAL A 198 -12.14 -3.12 -11.39
N ALA A 199 -12.50 -2.00 -12.03
CA ALA A 199 -11.71 -1.44 -13.13
C ALA A 199 -10.33 -0.94 -12.66
N VAL A 200 -10.28 -0.38 -11.45
CA VAL A 200 -9.09 0.13 -10.78
C VAL A 200 -9.16 -0.36 -9.33
N ASP A 201 -8.08 -0.90 -8.77
CA ASP A 201 -8.02 -1.32 -7.37
C ASP A 201 -7.67 -0.15 -6.45
N GLY A 202 -6.84 0.79 -6.91
CA GLY A 202 -6.55 2.03 -6.21
C GLY A 202 -5.81 3.02 -7.07
N TYR A 203 -5.65 4.22 -6.52
CA TYR A 203 -4.94 5.36 -7.10
C TYR A 203 -3.81 5.71 -6.15
N VAL A 204 -2.67 6.12 -6.70
CA VAL A 204 -1.60 6.77 -5.95
C VAL A 204 -1.22 8.08 -6.62
N GLY A 205 -1.00 9.10 -5.81
CA GLY A 205 -0.64 10.44 -6.25
C GLY A 205 0.58 10.95 -5.52
N PHE A 206 1.40 11.75 -6.19
CA PHE A 206 2.63 12.27 -5.60
C PHE A 206 2.74 13.78 -5.76
N SER A 207 3.23 14.45 -4.73
CA SER A 207 3.27 15.92 -4.68
C SER A 207 4.13 16.51 -5.78
N SER A 208 3.57 17.47 -6.54
CA SER A 208 4.37 18.26 -7.49
C SER A 208 5.17 19.38 -6.81
N GLY A 209 5.00 19.57 -5.50
CA GLY A 209 5.64 20.65 -4.73
C GLY A 209 6.83 20.21 -3.87
N ALA A 210 7.02 18.90 -3.68
CA ALA A 210 8.12 18.35 -2.90
C ALA A 210 9.37 18.12 -3.77
N ALA A 211 10.54 18.16 -3.13
CA ALA A 211 11.81 17.81 -3.76
C ALA A 211 12.08 16.31 -3.54
N TYR A 212 12.24 15.56 -4.62
CA TYR A 212 12.50 14.12 -4.59
C TYR A 212 13.83 13.73 -5.21
N THR A 213 14.40 12.63 -4.71
CA THR A 213 15.32 11.80 -5.50
C THR A 213 14.56 10.61 -6.06
N PHE A 214 14.73 10.34 -7.35
CA PHE A 214 14.13 9.21 -8.08
C PHE A 214 15.14 8.08 -8.35
N ASP A 215 16.38 8.21 -7.88
CA ASP A 215 17.46 7.25 -8.17
C ASP A 215 17.43 6.08 -7.16
N PRO A 216 17.14 4.84 -7.60
CA PRO A 216 17.11 3.66 -6.71
C PRO A 216 18.47 3.35 -6.08
N ASN A 217 19.57 3.83 -6.66
CA ASN A 217 20.92 3.60 -6.15
C ASN A 217 21.41 4.76 -5.27
N ASN A 218 20.65 5.85 -5.16
CA ASN A 218 21.00 7.03 -4.38
C ASN A 218 19.75 7.68 -3.77
N ARG A 219 19.18 6.98 -2.79
CA ARG A 219 17.93 7.35 -2.09
C ARG A 219 18.14 8.39 -0.97
N ALA A 220 19.36 8.52 -0.41
CA ALA A 220 19.68 9.46 0.67
C ALA A 220 20.31 10.77 0.15
N VAL A 221 19.49 11.62 -0.49
CA VAL A 221 19.96 12.89 -1.10
C VAL A 221 19.57 14.08 -0.24
N ALA A 222 20.57 14.83 0.25
CA ALA A 222 20.35 15.99 1.12
C ALA A 222 19.32 16.99 0.53
N GLY A 223 18.29 17.30 1.31
CA GLY A 223 17.22 18.24 0.92
C GLY A 223 16.16 17.65 -0.01
N ALA A 224 16.23 16.36 -0.35
CA ALA A 224 15.21 15.65 -1.12
C ALA A 224 14.66 14.45 -0.32
N TYR A 225 13.40 14.13 -0.54
CA TYR A 225 12.77 12.92 -0.03
C TYR A 225 13.07 11.73 -0.95
N ASP A 226 13.16 10.55 -0.36
CA ASP A 226 13.23 9.28 -1.06
C ASP A 226 11.88 8.95 -1.73
N PHE A 227 11.75 9.24 -3.03
CA PHE A 227 10.49 8.98 -3.74
C PHE A 227 10.12 7.51 -3.76
N ILE A 228 11.11 6.62 -3.82
CA ILE A 228 10.87 5.18 -3.90
C ILE A 228 10.26 4.70 -2.58
N GLY A 229 10.72 5.24 -1.45
CA GLY A 229 10.15 4.94 -0.13
C GLY A 229 8.71 5.43 0.01
N VAL A 230 8.45 6.65 -0.45
CA VAL A 230 7.09 7.20 -0.49
C VAL A 230 6.19 6.37 -1.41
N ALA A 231 6.64 5.98 -2.60
CA ALA A 231 5.84 5.17 -3.50
C ALA A 231 5.64 3.71 -3.02
N GLU A 232 6.62 3.12 -2.32
CA GLU A 232 6.46 1.86 -1.59
C GLU A 232 5.33 2.00 -0.56
N HIS A 233 5.32 3.09 0.22
CA HIS A 233 4.26 3.39 1.19
C HIS A 233 2.86 3.44 0.55
N GLU A 234 2.63 4.34 -0.41
CA GLU A 234 1.29 4.55 -0.99
C GLU A 234 0.77 3.28 -1.70
N ILE A 235 1.65 2.53 -2.37
CA ILE A 235 1.26 1.29 -3.06
C ILE A 235 0.91 0.19 -2.05
N SER A 236 1.60 0.12 -0.91
CA SER A 236 1.27 -0.85 0.15
C SER A 236 -0.12 -0.63 0.76
N GLU A 237 -0.59 0.61 0.79
CA GLU A 237 -1.96 0.95 1.24
C GLU A 237 -3.01 0.50 0.23
N VAL A 238 -2.78 0.73 -1.07
CA VAL A 238 -3.61 0.13 -2.14
C VAL A 238 -3.63 -1.40 -2.04
N MET A 239 -2.54 -2.00 -1.57
CA MET A 239 -2.43 -3.43 -1.29
C MET A 239 -3.08 -3.86 0.03
N GLY A 240 -3.71 -2.97 0.80
CA GLY A 240 -4.51 -3.31 1.98
C GLY A 240 -3.92 -2.92 3.33
N ARG A 241 -2.77 -2.23 3.36
CA ARG A 241 -2.16 -1.71 4.59
C ARG A 241 -2.89 -0.46 5.12
N ILE A 242 -4.20 -0.58 5.37
CA ILE A 242 -5.09 0.51 5.82
C ILE A 242 -5.68 0.14 7.18
N ALA A 243 -5.82 1.11 8.09
CA ALA A 243 -6.44 0.93 9.40
C ALA A 243 -7.71 1.77 9.56
N LEU A 244 -8.85 1.13 9.87
CA LEU A 244 -10.13 1.86 10.02
C LEU A 244 -10.59 1.94 11.47
N LEU A 245 -10.28 0.93 12.29
CA LEU A 245 -10.37 1.02 13.75
C LEU A 245 -11.75 1.43 14.28
N GLY A 246 -12.81 0.95 13.62
CA GLY A 246 -14.19 1.21 13.99
C GLY A 246 -14.74 2.55 13.48
N THR A 247 -14.00 3.27 12.63
CA THR A 247 -14.46 4.51 12.00
C THR A 247 -15.69 4.24 11.12
N PRO A 248 -16.71 5.11 11.10
CA PRO A 248 -17.84 4.97 10.18
C PRO A 248 -17.44 5.26 8.73
N LEU A 249 -17.90 4.43 7.78
CA LEU A 249 -17.58 4.59 6.35
C LEU A 249 -18.80 4.27 5.49
N SER A 250 -19.14 5.16 4.54
CA SER A 250 -20.20 4.91 3.53
C SER A 250 -21.56 4.44 4.08
N GLY A 251 -21.96 4.94 5.25
CA GLY A 251 -23.22 4.56 5.90
C GLY A 251 -23.13 3.29 6.77
N LEU A 252 -21.95 2.67 6.86
CA LEU A 252 -21.61 1.66 7.86
C LEU A 252 -21.21 2.35 9.17
N SER A 253 -21.66 1.82 10.30
CA SER A 253 -21.44 2.46 11.60
C SER A 253 -20.06 2.21 12.20
N HIS A 254 -19.49 1.03 11.98
CA HIS A 254 -18.15 0.67 12.43
C HIS A 254 -17.50 -0.22 11.38
N THR A 255 -16.40 0.24 10.78
CA THR A 255 -15.63 -0.54 9.80
C THR A 255 -14.25 -0.92 10.30
N TYR A 256 -13.78 -2.08 9.84
CA TYR A 256 -12.50 -2.67 10.19
C TYR A 256 -11.83 -3.28 8.97
N THR A 257 -10.51 -3.34 8.95
CA THR A 257 -9.69 -4.02 7.92
C THR A 257 -9.10 -5.33 8.44
N ALA A 258 -8.38 -6.07 7.61
CA ALA A 258 -7.59 -7.21 8.09
C ALA A 258 -6.47 -6.74 9.04
N LEU A 259 -5.80 -5.63 8.72
CA LEU A 259 -4.75 -5.04 9.54
C LEU A 259 -5.21 -4.77 10.99
N ASP A 260 -6.44 -4.27 11.17
CA ASP A 260 -7.02 -4.00 12.48
C ASP A 260 -7.07 -5.25 13.39
N LEU A 261 -7.17 -6.46 12.81
CA LEU A 261 -7.18 -7.72 13.55
C LEU A 261 -5.82 -8.05 14.19
N PHE A 262 -4.73 -7.43 13.74
CA PHE A 262 -3.37 -7.66 14.23
C PHE A 262 -2.86 -6.50 15.08
N ARG A 263 -3.74 -5.57 15.45
CA ARG A 263 -3.44 -4.44 16.32
C ARG A 263 -3.75 -4.76 17.78
N TYR A 264 -2.75 -4.69 18.66
CA TYR A 264 -2.84 -5.09 20.07
C TYR A 264 -2.52 -3.94 21.02
N ALA A 265 -3.20 -3.93 22.18
CA ALA A 265 -2.89 -3.08 23.33
C ALA A 265 -2.02 -3.82 24.37
N SER A 266 -2.17 -5.14 24.44
CA SER A 266 -1.45 -6.05 25.34
C SER A 266 -1.64 -7.50 24.87
N PRO A 267 -0.89 -8.49 25.40
CA PRO A 267 -1.17 -9.90 25.13
C PRO A 267 -2.65 -10.26 25.36
N GLY A 268 -3.28 -10.85 24.35
CA GLY A 268 -4.69 -11.27 24.35
C GLY A 268 -5.71 -10.14 24.16
N SER A 269 -5.30 -8.88 24.03
CA SER A 269 -6.21 -7.73 23.90
C SER A 269 -5.93 -6.89 22.65
N ARG A 270 -6.87 -6.90 21.71
CA ARG A 270 -6.81 -6.07 20.50
C ARG A 270 -7.12 -4.61 20.78
N GLN A 271 -6.52 -3.70 20.02
CA GLN A 271 -6.80 -2.26 20.04
C GLN A 271 -7.57 -1.85 18.78
N LEU A 272 -8.88 -2.10 18.81
CA LEU A 272 -9.82 -1.85 17.70
C LEU A 272 -10.36 -0.41 17.67
N ALA A 273 -9.61 0.54 18.22
CA ALA A 273 -9.97 1.96 18.27
C ALA A 273 -8.73 2.85 18.05
N ALA A 274 -8.89 3.93 17.29
CA ALA A 274 -7.84 4.91 17.04
C ALA A 274 -7.46 5.72 18.31
N GLY A 275 -6.31 6.39 18.28
CA GLY A 275 -5.89 7.35 19.32
C GLY A 275 -5.38 6.74 20.64
N HIS A 276 -5.14 5.43 20.66
CA HIS A 276 -4.59 4.73 21.82
C HIS A 276 -3.29 4.00 21.46
N PRO A 277 -2.37 3.80 22.42
CA PRO A 277 -1.20 2.95 22.23
C PRO A 277 -1.56 1.59 21.66
N ALA A 278 -0.85 1.22 20.61
CA ALA A 278 -1.05 -0.01 19.88
C ALA A 278 0.24 -0.48 19.21
N TYR A 279 0.33 -1.78 18.98
CA TYR A 279 1.40 -2.40 18.22
C TYR A 279 0.87 -3.53 17.34
N PHE A 280 1.54 -3.76 16.22
CA PHE A 280 1.33 -4.90 15.35
C PHE A 280 1.85 -6.17 16.01
N SER A 281 1.06 -7.24 15.97
CA SER A 281 1.44 -8.53 16.52
C SER A 281 0.72 -9.69 15.86
N LEU A 282 1.47 -10.74 15.54
CA LEU A 282 0.95 -11.99 14.95
C LEU A 282 0.85 -13.13 15.97
N ASP A 283 1.38 -12.98 17.17
CA ASP A 283 1.45 -14.04 18.18
C ASP A 283 0.44 -13.81 19.32
N GLY A 284 -0.64 -13.09 19.05
CA GLY A 284 -1.65 -12.77 20.06
C GLY A 284 -1.26 -11.63 20.99
N GLY A 285 -0.28 -10.79 20.62
CA GLY A 285 0.14 -9.61 21.36
C GLY A 285 1.36 -9.84 22.27
N ASN A 286 2.12 -10.93 22.12
CA ASN A 286 3.29 -11.20 22.96
C ASN A 286 4.56 -10.48 22.46
N THR A 287 4.68 -10.28 21.14
CA THR A 287 5.71 -9.44 20.50
C THR A 287 5.05 -8.35 19.67
N GLY A 288 5.80 -7.30 19.31
CA GLY A 288 5.27 -6.35 18.35
C GLY A 288 6.13 -5.15 17.97
N LEU A 289 5.62 -4.44 16.98
CA LEU A 289 6.15 -3.17 16.44
C LEU A 289 5.09 -2.08 16.64
N ASN A 290 5.49 -0.91 17.12
CA ASN A 290 4.54 0.15 17.50
C ASN A 290 3.87 0.75 16.27
N PHE A 291 2.54 0.86 16.31
CA PHE A 291 1.79 1.69 15.36
C PHE A 291 1.88 3.16 15.76
N ASN A 292 1.72 4.04 14.79
CA ASN A 292 1.56 5.45 15.03
C ASN A 292 0.30 5.73 15.86
N THR A 293 0.42 6.73 16.72
CA THR A 293 -0.66 7.23 17.58
C THR A 293 -0.81 8.75 17.52
N ALA A 294 0.06 9.43 16.78
CA ALA A 294 -0.04 10.85 16.54
C ALA A 294 -1.19 11.11 15.55
N ALA A 295 -2.11 11.99 15.92
CA ALA A 295 -3.28 12.31 15.11
C ALA A 295 -2.96 12.98 13.75
N SER A 296 -1.70 13.33 13.49
CA SER A 296 -1.24 13.95 12.26
C SER A 296 -0.64 12.97 11.25
N GLY A 297 -0.66 11.67 11.53
CA GLY A 297 -0.22 10.61 10.62
C GLY A 297 -1.20 9.43 10.66
N ASP A 298 -1.05 8.47 9.75
CA ASP A 298 -1.98 7.36 9.62
C ASP A 298 -1.85 6.36 10.79
N ALA A 299 -2.95 5.68 11.15
CA ALA A 299 -3.00 4.79 12.30
C ALA A 299 -2.54 3.34 12.00
N GLY A 300 -2.43 2.99 10.73
CA GLY A 300 -1.87 1.76 10.15
C GLY A 300 -0.36 1.86 9.87
N ASP A 301 0.22 3.05 10.00
CA ASP A 301 1.66 3.28 9.89
C ASP A 301 2.45 2.91 11.14
N TRP A 302 3.75 2.66 10.97
CA TRP A 302 4.66 2.55 12.10
C TRP A 302 4.86 3.88 12.80
N ALA A 303 5.06 3.80 14.12
CA ALA A 303 5.51 4.94 14.89
C ALA A 303 6.93 5.34 14.44
N SER A 304 7.09 6.57 13.93
CA SER A 304 8.41 7.10 13.58
C SER A 304 9.31 7.20 14.82
N GLY A 305 10.53 6.68 14.72
CA GLY A 305 11.55 6.81 15.78
C GLY A 305 12.49 5.61 15.93
N ASP A 306 12.12 4.45 15.39
CA ASP A 306 12.92 3.21 15.46
C ASP A 306 13.83 3.00 14.23
N GLY A 307 13.87 3.96 13.31
CA GLY A 307 14.68 3.93 12.10
C GLY A 307 13.97 4.61 10.93
N ASN A 308 14.67 4.66 9.80
CA ASN A 308 14.09 5.03 8.52
C ASN A 308 13.45 3.78 7.91
N ASP A 309 12.23 3.90 7.43
CA ASP A 309 11.37 2.80 7.01
C ASP A 309 10.25 3.38 6.12
N SER A 310 9.96 2.71 4.99
CA SER A 310 8.95 3.17 4.03
C SER A 310 7.56 3.26 4.65
N TYR A 311 7.22 2.45 5.65
CA TYR A 311 5.88 2.37 6.26
C TYR A 311 5.76 3.22 7.53
N ASN A 312 6.73 4.12 7.79
CA ASN A 312 6.66 5.10 8.86
C ASN A 312 5.60 6.17 8.60
N ALA A 313 4.93 6.64 9.66
CA ALA A 313 3.96 7.74 9.58
C ALA A 313 4.55 9.10 9.18
N PHE A 314 5.84 9.27 9.46
CA PHE A 314 6.59 10.47 9.14
C PHE A 314 7.99 10.08 8.66
N VAL A 315 8.38 10.65 7.52
CA VAL A 315 9.68 10.47 6.89
C VAL A 315 10.45 11.78 6.86
N SER A 316 11.77 11.70 6.69
CA SER A 316 12.65 12.86 6.65
C SER A 316 13.34 13.02 5.30
N ALA A 317 13.64 14.25 4.89
CA ALA A 317 14.47 14.48 3.71
C ALA A 317 15.94 14.13 4.00
N GLY A 318 16.69 13.73 2.96
CA GLY A 318 18.11 13.43 3.08
C GLY A 318 18.46 12.02 3.53
N VAL A 319 17.46 11.16 3.71
CA VAL A 319 17.64 9.76 4.11
C VAL A 319 16.95 8.82 3.13
N ALA A 320 17.41 7.58 3.09
CA ALA A 320 16.69 6.49 2.44
C ALA A 320 15.70 5.90 3.44
N GLU A 321 14.48 5.66 2.98
CA GLU A 321 13.38 5.04 3.72
C GLU A 321 13.14 3.68 3.05
N PRO A 322 13.81 2.58 3.46
CA PRO A 322 13.68 1.28 2.79
C PRO A 322 12.48 0.48 3.34
N VAL A 323 11.90 -0.39 2.50
CA VAL A 323 11.04 -1.48 2.98
C VAL A 323 11.87 -2.46 3.82
N THR A 324 11.43 -2.71 5.06
CA THR A 324 12.08 -3.59 6.03
C THR A 324 11.45 -4.98 6.09
N ALA A 325 12.00 -5.85 6.93
CA ALA A 325 11.43 -7.18 7.15
C ALA A 325 10.05 -7.10 7.84
N ASN A 326 9.82 -6.11 8.72
CA ASN A 326 8.52 -5.98 9.41
C ASN A 326 7.41 -5.57 8.43
N ASP A 327 7.75 -4.74 7.45
CA ASP A 327 6.85 -4.36 6.35
C ASP A 327 6.38 -5.55 5.56
N LEU A 328 7.30 -6.44 5.18
CA LEU A 328 6.95 -7.67 4.46
C LEU A 328 6.11 -8.62 5.33
N ARG A 329 6.37 -8.67 6.64
CA ARG A 329 5.59 -9.51 7.58
C ARG A 329 4.15 -9.01 7.77
N VAL A 330 3.92 -7.70 7.77
CA VAL A 330 2.55 -7.17 7.84
C VAL A 330 1.79 -7.45 6.54
N MET A 331 2.44 -7.30 5.38
CA MET A 331 1.82 -7.62 4.08
C MET A 331 1.49 -9.12 3.95
N ASP A 332 2.40 -10.00 4.37
CA ASP A 332 2.19 -11.45 4.43
C ASP A 332 0.95 -11.79 5.27
N ALA A 333 0.89 -11.26 6.50
CA ALA A 333 -0.22 -11.53 7.41
C ALA A 333 -1.60 -11.02 6.95
N ILE A 334 -1.67 -10.05 6.03
CA ILE A 334 -2.93 -9.56 5.46
C ILE A 334 -3.25 -10.18 4.08
N GLY A 335 -2.43 -11.12 3.61
CA GLY A 335 -2.76 -12.01 2.50
C GLY A 335 -1.88 -11.90 1.26
N TRP A 336 -0.64 -11.42 1.38
CA TRP A 336 0.32 -11.37 0.27
C TRP A 336 1.46 -12.38 0.46
N ASP A 337 1.41 -13.48 -0.28
CA ASP A 337 2.36 -14.58 -0.18
C ASP A 337 3.79 -14.18 -0.58
N LEU A 338 4.74 -14.22 0.37
CA LEU A 338 6.15 -13.98 0.07
C LEU A 338 6.75 -15.03 -0.87
N SER A 339 7.53 -14.58 -1.85
CA SER A 339 8.22 -15.45 -2.80
C SER A 339 9.26 -16.31 -2.09
N THR A 340 9.34 -17.59 -2.44
CA THR A 340 10.25 -18.58 -1.81
C THR A 340 11.73 -18.17 -1.73
N ALA A 341 12.19 -17.23 -2.56
CA ALA A 341 13.56 -16.71 -2.52
C ALA A 341 13.85 -15.78 -1.32
N LYS A 342 12.81 -15.38 -0.57
CA LYS A 342 12.91 -14.49 0.61
C LYS A 342 12.58 -15.16 1.95
N ILE A 343 12.16 -16.43 1.94
CA ILE A 343 11.84 -17.23 3.14
C ILE A 343 13.09 -17.59 3.98
N ASP A 344 14.30 -17.41 3.45
CA ASP A 344 15.56 -17.77 4.11
C ASP A 344 16.09 -16.76 5.14
N THR A 345 15.29 -15.79 5.60
CA THR A 345 15.70 -14.93 6.73
C THR A 345 15.05 -15.44 8.02
N PRO A 346 15.77 -16.15 8.92
CA PRO A 346 15.23 -16.51 10.22
C PRO A 346 14.79 -15.24 10.97
N ALA A 347 13.72 -15.35 11.75
CA ALA A 347 13.24 -14.29 12.63
C ALA A 347 14.41 -13.68 13.44
N VAL A 348 14.55 -12.36 13.40
CA VAL A 348 15.31 -11.66 14.44
C VAL A 348 14.46 -11.72 15.70
N VAL A 349 14.98 -12.45 16.69
CA VAL A 349 14.38 -12.66 18.01
C VAL A 349 14.41 -11.38 18.83
#